data_AF-A0A8T2RN26-F1
#
_entry.id   AF-A0A8T2RN26-F1
#
_cell.length_a   1.000
_cell.length_b   1.000
_cell.length_c   1.000
_cell.angle_alpha   90.00
_cell.angle_beta   90.00
_cell.angle_gamma   90.00
#
_symmetry.space_group_name_H-M   'P 1'
#
loop_
_entity.id
_entity.type
_entity.pdbx_description
1 polymer ?
#
loop_
_entity_poly.entity_id
_entity_poly.type
_entity_poly.pdbx_seq_one_letter_code
_entity_poly.pdbx_strand_id
1 'polypeptide(L)'
;MLNAARNRAFLSKHRINYGAASDSDYIRYQGNDLGDPYDRIWKPDIQGPILTTNKTVATDVYDHPPARVLQTAFEMSDSFNISFPLPLGTSYHFTLYFSEISKEVKKDGQRVFSLQVLNGSSLFGSLVIDLYKLSNNTRNGAYIAYSIFPMYIGSAGPASFVFTKQKGSKFSPIIAGLELFQVFDKDMSLGTDNNEVATLKNITSSYPNLDIWTGDPCLPFEYNWLTCTNNSRPYISTISMNNQGLSGEIPESFKSFKALTRLSLAENKFNGSIPDLSSLVYLETLDLHNNNLTGPIPNFLGGLPALTTLNLNNNNFSGHIPRNLLDKVATSRLNFSFEGNAYLCNEGSTHEFCTTSFGSNKKANFRLIVGTAVKCAFLALLII
;
A
#
# COMPACT_ATOMS: atom_id res chain seq x y z
N MET A 1 -19.99 11.00 32.02
CA MET A 1 -20.82 10.46 30.93
C MET A 1 -19.96 9.76 29.86
N LEU A 2 -19.20 8.73 30.25
CA LEU A 2 -18.22 8.02 29.39
C LEU A 2 -18.83 6.86 28.56
N ASN A 3 -20.15 6.76 28.47
CA ASN A 3 -20.84 5.60 27.88
C ASN A 3 -21.37 5.79 26.45
N ALA A 4 -21.31 7.00 25.87
CA ALA A 4 -21.87 7.26 24.53
C ALA A 4 -20.89 6.98 23.37
N ALA A 5 -19.61 6.70 23.64
CA ALA A 5 -18.58 6.52 22.60
C ALA A 5 -18.37 5.06 22.15
N ARG A 6 -19.03 4.07 22.77
CA ARG A 6 -18.65 2.64 22.61
C ARG A 6 -19.02 1.98 21.27
N ASN A 7 -19.72 2.65 20.34
CA ASN A 7 -20.21 2.02 19.11
C ASN A 7 -20.11 2.92 17.86
N ARG A 8 -19.06 3.74 17.74
CA ARG A 8 -18.82 4.53 16.52
C ARG A 8 -17.60 4.01 15.80
N ALA A 9 -17.70 3.90 14.48
CA ALA A 9 -16.58 3.50 13.64
C ALA A 9 -15.85 4.76 13.14
N PHE A 10 -14.52 4.71 13.10
CA PHE A 10 -13.67 5.82 12.70
C PHE A 10 -12.89 5.46 11.45
N LEU A 11 -12.86 6.36 10.47
CA LEU A 11 -12.04 6.25 9.28
C LEU A 11 -11.00 7.37 9.29
N SER A 12 -9.72 7.00 9.38
CA SER A 12 -8.61 7.96 9.29
C SER A 12 -8.65 8.66 7.93
N LYS A 13 -8.72 9.99 7.93
CA LYS A 13 -8.66 10.83 6.72
C LYS A 13 -7.32 11.52 6.58
N HIS A 14 -6.84 12.12 7.67
CA HIS A 14 -5.54 12.77 7.69
C HIS A 14 -4.81 12.47 8.99
N ARG A 15 -3.50 12.36 8.86
CA ARG A 15 -2.55 12.27 9.96
C ARG A 15 -1.34 13.09 9.57
N ILE A 16 -1.16 14.21 10.26
CA ILE A 16 -0.30 15.30 9.83
C ILE A 16 0.84 15.46 10.84
N ASN A 17 2.07 15.47 10.32
CA ASN A 17 3.28 15.88 11.03
C ASN A 17 3.59 17.33 10.66
N TYR A 18 3.28 18.26 11.57
CA TYR A 18 3.54 19.69 11.35
C TYR A 18 5.01 20.07 11.56
N GLY A 19 5.80 19.21 12.23
CA GLY A 19 7.22 19.44 12.44
C GLY A 19 8.13 18.77 11.40
N ALA A 20 7.63 18.49 10.21
CA ALA A 20 8.40 17.93 9.09
C ALA A 20 9.26 19.01 8.41
N ALA A 21 10.53 18.72 8.14
CA ALA A 21 11.46 19.64 7.48
C ALA A 21 11.44 19.54 5.95
N SER A 22 10.91 18.43 5.40
CA SER A 22 10.76 18.20 3.97
C SER A 22 9.51 17.40 3.63
N ASP A 23 9.05 17.49 2.38
CA ASP A 23 7.92 16.71 1.86
C ASP A 23 8.22 15.20 1.81
N SER A 24 9.48 14.80 1.99
CA SER A 24 9.89 13.40 2.13
C SER A 24 9.92 12.90 3.57
N ASP A 25 9.68 13.76 4.57
CA ASP A 25 9.74 13.40 5.99
C ASP A 25 8.46 12.68 6.48
N TYR A 26 8.05 11.67 5.73
CA TYR A 26 6.99 10.76 6.15
C TYR A 26 7.46 9.97 7.38
N ILE A 27 6.57 9.85 8.37
CA ILE A 27 6.80 8.98 9.51
C ILE A 27 5.93 7.74 9.32
N ARG A 28 6.61 6.61 9.20
CA ARG A 28 6.04 5.28 8.96
C ARG A 28 6.78 4.26 9.86
N TYR A 29 6.35 3.00 9.90
CA TYR A 29 7.13 1.96 10.58
C TYR A 29 8.56 1.90 10.01
N GLN A 30 9.56 2.09 10.87
CA GLN A 30 10.99 2.02 10.51
C GLN A 30 11.72 0.84 11.17
N GLY A 31 10.99 -0.11 11.77
CA GLY A 31 11.59 -1.23 12.51
C GLY A 31 12.36 -0.81 13.77
N ASN A 32 12.15 0.42 14.26
CA ASN A 32 12.79 0.99 15.45
C ASN A 32 11.78 1.85 16.25
N ASP A 33 12.16 2.22 17.48
CA ASP A 33 11.33 3.01 18.42
C ASP A 33 11.02 4.45 17.96
N LEU A 34 11.55 4.88 16.80
CA LEU A 34 11.33 6.21 16.23
C LEU A 34 10.22 6.22 15.16
N GLY A 35 9.83 5.05 14.66
CA GLY A 35 8.71 4.88 13.75
C GLY A 35 7.37 4.74 14.46
N ASP A 36 6.28 4.73 13.70
CA ASP A 36 4.96 4.42 14.26
C ASP A 36 4.81 2.88 14.37
N PRO A 37 4.65 2.30 15.57
CA PRO A 37 4.60 0.85 15.75
C PRO A 37 3.35 0.20 15.13
N TYR A 38 2.36 1.01 14.76
CA TYR A 38 1.13 0.60 14.09
C TYR A 38 1.13 0.93 12.59
N ASP A 39 2.28 1.37 12.07
CA ASP A 39 2.48 1.78 10.67
C ASP A 39 1.52 2.85 10.19
N ARG A 40 1.03 3.66 11.12
CA ARG A 40 0.25 4.84 10.78
C ARG A 40 1.15 5.81 10.05
N ILE A 41 0.75 6.18 8.83
CA ILE A 41 1.49 7.14 8.01
C ILE A 41 1.17 8.56 8.49
N TRP A 42 2.19 9.27 8.98
CA TRP A 42 2.12 10.70 9.23
C TRP A 42 2.71 11.44 8.02
N LYS A 43 1.87 12.24 7.35
CA LYS A 43 2.26 13.02 6.18
C LYS A 43 2.80 14.39 6.61
N PRO A 44 3.87 14.89 5.99
CA PRO A 44 4.38 16.23 6.26
C PRO A 44 3.38 17.30 5.80
N ASP A 45 3.26 18.38 6.57
CA ASP A 45 2.55 19.61 6.18
C ASP A 45 3.37 20.82 6.62
N ILE A 46 4.16 21.36 5.69
CA ILE A 46 5.17 22.38 5.96
C ILE A 46 4.51 23.76 5.93
N GLN A 47 4.35 24.36 7.11
CA GLN A 47 3.64 25.64 7.28
C GLN A 47 4.55 26.81 7.67
N GLY A 48 5.79 26.56 8.14
CA GLY A 48 6.73 27.61 8.52
C GLY A 48 7.88 27.12 9.42
N PRO A 49 8.38 27.94 10.36
CA PRO A 49 9.54 27.57 11.17
C PRO A 49 9.26 26.35 12.06
N ILE A 50 10.23 25.45 12.12
CA ILE A 50 10.12 24.20 12.86
C ILE A 50 11.04 24.27 14.07
N LEU A 51 10.48 23.96 15.22
CA LEU A 51 11.21 23.72 16.44
C LEU A 51 11.47 22.22 16.58
N THR A 52 12.62 21.85 17.14
CA THR A 52 13.04 20.46 17.34
C THR A 52 13.64 20.25 18.72
N THR A 53 13.55 19.02 19.24
CA THR A 53 14.18 18.64 20.51
C THR A 53 14.70 17.20 20.51
N ASN A 54 15.74 16.97 21.30
CA ASN A 54 16.28 15.63 21.55
C ASN A 54 15.75 15.02 22.86
N LYS A 55 14.77 15.68 23.51
CA LYS A 55 14.15 15.14 24.71
C LYS A 55 13.46 13.81 24.36
N THR A 56 13.74 12.78 25.14
CA THR A 56 13.00 11.51 25.07
C THR A 56 11.57 11.77 25.53
N VAL A 57 10.61 11.57 24.64
CA VAL A 57 9.19 11.69 24.94
C VAL A 57 8.73 10.31 25.39
N ALA A 58 8.09 10.20 26.56
CA ALA A 58 7.60 8.93 27.06
C ALA A 58 6.57 8.33 26.10
N THR A 59 6.94 7.22 25.48
CA THR A 59 6.08 6.36 24.68
C THR A 59 5.49 5.30 25.60
N ASP A 60 4.45 5.64 26.36
CA ASP A 60 3.58 4.56 26.89
C ASP A 60 2.96 3.81 25.69
N VAL A 61 2.22 2.73 25.89
CA VAL A 61 2.04 1.66 24.89
C VAL A 61 0.70 1.69 24.13
N TYR A 62 -0.24 2.58 24.44
CA TYR A 62 -1.53 2.64 23.72
C TYR A 62 -1.95 4.05 23.21
N ASP A 63 -2.01 4.19 21.89
CA ASP A 63 -2.78 5.22 21.16
C ASP A 63 -2.20 6.65 21.01
N HIS A 64 -0.88 6.84 21.17
CA HIS A 64 -0.20 8.14 20.97
C HIS A 64 0.64 8.20 19.68
N PRO A 65 0.92 9.41 19.14
CA PRO A 65 1.85 9.62 18.03
C PRO A 65 3.26 9.08 18.32
N PRO A 66 4.06 8.76 17.28
CA PRO A 66 5.44 8.36 17.45
C PRO A 66 6.27 9.53 18.00
N ALA A 67 7.36 9.21 18.71
CA ALA A 67 8.22 10.20 19.36
C ALA A 67 8.69 11.29 18.39
N ARG A 68 8.97 10.94 17.13
CA ARG A 68 9.40 11.88 16.10
C ARG A 68 8.37 12.99 15.82
N VAL A 69 7.07 12.70 15.90
CA VAL A 69 6.01 13.74 15.79
C VAL A 69 6.07 14.66 17.01
N LEU A 70 6.26 14.10 18.21
CA LEU A 70 6.25 14.85 19.47
C LEU A 70 7.57 15.59 19.77
N GLN A 71 8.63 15.29 19.02
CA GLN A 71 9.94 15.93 19.10
C GLN A 71 10.09 17.12 18.16
N THR A 72 9.12 17.35 17.29
CA THR A 72 9.10 18.47 16.36
C THR A 72 7.77 19.23 16.47
N ALA A 73 7.78 20.51 16.15
CA ALA A 73 6.56 21.31 16.12
C ALA A 73 6.71 22.49 15.16
N PHE A 74 5.62 22.84 14.50
CA PHE A 74 5.50 24.08 13.77
C PHE A 74 5.29 25.24 14.75
N GLU A 75 6.14 26.27 14.66
CA GLU A 75 5.97 27.53 15.37
C GLU A 75 5.14 28.52 14.54
N MET A 76 3.95 28.80 15.06
CA MET A 76 2.95 29.63 14.39
C MET A 76 3.25 31.11 14.57
N SER A 77 2.63 31.94 13.72
CA SER A 77 2.44 33.37 14.04
C SER A 77 1.57 33.57 15.27
N ASP A 78 1.62 34.77 15.87
CA ASP A 78 0.84 35.12 17.07
C ASP A 78 -0.68 34.97 16.88
N SER A 79 -1.16 34.97 15.63
CA SER A 79 -2.49 34.51 15.24
C SER A 79 -2.36 33.61 14.01
N PHE A 80 -2.92 32.42 14.04
CA PHE A 80 -2.83 31.45 12.94
C PHE A 80 -4.12 30.63 12.83
N ASN A 81 -4.51 30.25 11.61
CA ASN A 81 -5.73 29.50 11.36
C ASN A 81 -5.45 28.29 10.47
N ILE A 82 -5.88 27.11 10.92
CA ILE A 82 -5.87 25.87 10.12
C ILE A 82 -7.31 25.55 9.74
N SER A 83 -7.60 25.44 8.44
CA SER A 83 -8.95 25.15 7.94
C SER A 83 -8.98 23.84 7.16
N PHE A 84 -10.02 23.02 7.41
CA PHE A 84 -10.26 21.76 6.71
C PHE A 84 -11.55 21.85 5.88
N PRO A 85 -11.46 21.87 4.54
CA PRO A 85 -12.63 21.84 3.66
C PRO A 85 -13.18 20.41 3.58
N LEU A 86 -13.94 20.03 4.61
CA LEU A 86 -14.45 18.66 4.76
C LEU A 86 -15.77 18.45 4.01
N PRO A 87 -16.04 17.24 3.51
CA PRO A 87 -17.33 16.87 2.96
C PRO A 87 -18.49 17.17 3.91
N LEU A 88 -19.53 17.80 3.37
CA LEU A 88 -20.76 18.13 4.10
C LEU A 88 -21.54 16.88 4.49
N GLY A 89 -22.43 17.02 5.47
CA GLY A 89 -23.33 15.94 5.89
C GLY A 89 -22.66 14.84 6.71
N THR A 90 -21.45 15.09 7.20
CA THR A 90 -20.58 14.08 7.80
C THR A 90 -20.03 14.56 9.15
N SER A 91 -19.89 13.65 10.11
CA SER A 91 -19.26 13.94 11.40
C SER A 91 -17.77 13.63 11.38
N TYR A 92 -16.96 14.48 12.02
CA TYR A 92 -15.51 14.31 12.10
C TYR A 92 -15.00 14.46 13.52
N HIS A 93 -13.97 13.68 13.84
CA HIS A 93 -13.24 13.73 15.09
C HIS A 93 -11.82 14.20 14.82
N PHE A 94 -11.32 15.11 15.64
CA PHE A 94 -9.97 15.65 15.55
C PHE A 94 -9.25 15.41 16.86
N THR A 95 -7.97 15.06 16.77
CA THR A 95 -7.06 15.08 17.91
C THR A 95 -5.83 15.91 17.54
N LEU A 96 -5.59 16.98 18.32
CA LEU A 96 -4.45 17.87 18.16
C LEU A 96 -3.38 17.51 19.18
N TYR A 97 -2.14 17.42 18.73
CA TYR A 97 -1.00 17.04 19.55
C TYR A 97 -0.06 18.24 19.75
N PHE A 98 0.28 18.49 21.01
CA PHE A 98 1.16 19.58 21.42
C PHE A 98 2.27 19.07 22.32
N SER A 99 3.50 19.50 22.08
CA SER A 99 4.66 19.16 22.92
C SER A 99 5.49 20.42 23.10
N GLU A 100 5.80 20.82 24.34
CA GLU A 100 6.70 21.95 24.56
C GLU A 100 8.14 21.52 24.33
N ILE A 101 8.65 21.89 23.16
CA ILE A 101 9.96 21.46 22.68
C ILE A 101 11.04 22.55 22.80
N SER A 102 10.66 23.80 23.05
CA SER A 102 11.63 24.88 23.22
C SER A 102 12.39 24.75 24.55
N LYS A 103 13.72 24.84 24.47
CA LYS A 103 14.59 24.92 25.67
C LYS A 103 14.49 26.28 26.38
N GLU A 104 13.89 27.27 25.74
CA GLU A 104 13.75 28.63 26.29
C GLU A 104 12.52 28.80 27.18
N VAL A 105 11.53 27.90 27.03
CA VAL A 105 10.36 27.83 27.89
C VAL A 105 10.72 27.00 29.12
N LYS A 106 10.85 27.67 30.27
CA LYS A 106 11.38 27.13 31.53
C LYS A 106 10.41 27.26 32.71
N LYS A 107 9.28 27.93 32.53
CA LYS A 107 8.27 28.13 33.57
C LYS A 107 6.89 28.39 32.98
N ASP A 108 5.87 28.17 33.79
CA ASP A 108 4.46 28.49 33.52
C ASP A 108 4.31 29.94 32.99
N GLY A 109 3.32 30.14 32.13
CA GLY A 109 2.97 31.45 31.60
C GLY A 109 3.84 31.94 30.43
N GLN A 110 4.89 31.21 30.04
CA GLN A 110 5.80 31.67 28.97
C GLN A 110 5.29 31.39 27.55
N ARG A 111 4.61 30.27 27.34
CA ARG A 111 3.90 29.96 26.08
C ARG A 111 2.44 29.66 26.39
N VAL A 112 1.62 30.71 26.31
CA VAL A 112 0.18 30.64 26.54
C VAL A 112 -0.56 31.13 25.30
N PHE A 113 -1.50 30.32 24.82
CA PHE A 113 -2.32 30.65 23.66
C PHE A 113 -3.75 30.11 23.81
N SER A 114 -4.71 30.75 23.14
CA SER A 114 -6.05 30.20 22.99
C SER A 114 -6.17 29.41 21.71
N LEU A 115 -6.93 28.32 21.77
CA LEU A 115 -7.40 27.55 20.64
C LEU A 115 -8.93 27.71 20.56
N GLN A 116 -9.41 28.29 19.49
CA GLN A 116 -10.84 28.30 19.14
C GLN A 116 -11.10 27.28 18.04
N VAL A 117 -12.07 26.41 18.26
CA VAL A 117 -12.58 25.44 17.28
C VAL A 117 -13.84 26.03 16.67
N LEU A 118 -13.85 26.22 15.37
CA LEU A 118 -14.96 26.78 14.62
C LEU A 118 -15.54 25.74 13.66
N ASN A 119 -16.87 25.73 13.53
CA ASN A 119 -17.59 25.02 12.49
C ASN A 119 -18.24 26.07 11.59
N GLY A 120 -17.57 26.43 10.51
CA GLY A 120 -17.90 27.66 9.79
C GLY A 120 -17.66 28.89 10.66
N SER A 121 -18.66 29.76 10.76
CA SER A 121 -18.61 30.95 11.63
C SER A 121 -19.00 30.68 13.09
N SER A 122 -19.44 29.47 13.43
CA SER A 122 -19.92 29.13 14.77
C SER A 122 -18.79 28.61 15.67
N LEU A 123 -18.69 29.15 16.90
CA LEU A 123 -17.76 28.65 17.91
C LEU A 123 -18.25 27.29 18.43
N PHE A 124 -17.49 26.25 18.16
CA PHE A 124 -17.75 24.89 18.64
C PHE A 124 -17.09 24.62 20.00
N GLY A 125 -15.92 25.21 20.24
CA GLY A 125 -15.21 25.08 21.51
C GLY A 125 -14.07 26.07 21.62
N SER A 126 -13.62 26.34 22.85
CA SER A 126 -12.48 27.22 23.12
C SER A 126 -11.70 26.72 24.32
N LEU A 127 -10.38 26.80 24.26
CA LEU A 127 -9.47 26.43 25.34
C LEU A 127 -8.31 27.41 25.41
N VAL A 128 -7.84 27.73 26.62
CA VAL A 128 -6.55 28.41 26.84
C VAL A 128 -5.53 27.38 27.29
N ILE A 129 -4.40 27.32 26.60
CA ILE A 129 -3.34 26.34 26.77
C ILE A 129 -2.11 27.06 27.31
N ASP A 130 -1.71 26.75 28.55
CA ASP A 130 -0.35 27.01 29.05
C ASP A 130 0.46 25.74 28.86
N LEU A 131 1.30 25.74 27.82
CA LEU A 131 1.87 24.49 27.32
C LEU A 131 2.88 23.88 28.29
N TYR A 132 3.70 24.70 28.95
CA TYR A 132 4.69 24.24 29.93
C TYR A 132 4.01 23.69 31.19
N LYS A 133 2.98 24.38 31.68
CA LYS A 133 2.23 23.95 32.85
C LYS A 133 1.54 22.62 32.61
N LEU A 134 0.93 22.45 31.43
CA LEU A 134 0.19 21.24 31.10
C LEU A 134 1.11 20.07 30.78
N SER A 135 2.25 20.29 30.10
CA SER A 135 3.21 19.21 29.83
C SER A 135 3.79 18.63 31.12
N ASN A 136 4.16 19.46 32.09
CA ASN A 136 4.73 19.02 33.38
C ASN A 136 3.75 18.35 34.34
N ASN A 137 2.44 18.57 34.20
CA ASN A 137 1.41 17.98 35.08
C ASN A 137 0.86 16.64 34.59
N THR A 138 1.30 16.15 33.42
CA THR A 138 0.94 14.81 32.95
C THR A 138 1.83 13.75 33.60
N ARG A 139 1.29 12.57 33.96
CA ARG A 139 2.05 11.45 34.57
C ARG A 139 3.31 11.05 33.79
N ASN A 140 3.36 11.39 32.49
CA ASN A 140 4.42 11.06 31.54
C ASN A 140 5.18 12.30 31.00
N GLY A 141 4.88 13.51 31.47
CA GLY A 141 5.70 14.73 31.29
C GLY A 141 5.96 15.23 29.85
N ALA A 142 5.36 14.65 28.81
CA ALA A 142 5.95 14.73 27.47
C ALA A 142 5.10 15.41 26.37
N TYR A 143 3.76 15.42 26.46
CA TYR A 143 2.89 16.07 25.45
C TYR A 143 1.42 16.21 25.93
N ILE A 144 0.59 16.90 25.15
CA ILE A 144 -0.86 17.06 25.32
C ILE A 144 -1.57 16.55 24.05
N ALA A 145 -2.61 15.73 24.23
CA ALA A 145 -3.58 15.42 23.18
C ALA A 145 -4.91 16.10 23.50
N TYR A 146 -5.37 16.97 22.61
CA TYR A 146 -6.68 17.61 22.70
C TYR A 146 -7.63 17.00 21.69
N SER A 147 -8.48 16.10 22.18
CA SER A 147 -9.50 15.40 21.38
C SER A 147 -10.81 16.19 21.37
N ILE A 148 -11.30 16.48 20.18
CA ILE A 148 -12.52 17.27 19.96
C ILE A 148 -13.69 16.32 19.73
N PHE A 149 -14.80 16.53 20.44
CA PHE A 149 -16.01 15.73 20.22
C PHE A 149 -16.44 15.74 18.75
N PRO A 150 -17.02 14.63 18.24
CA PRO A 150 -17.44 14.55 16.84
C PRO A 150 -18.25 15.77 16.41
N MET A 151 -17.72 16.49 15.42
CA MET A 151 -18.27 17.72 14.88
C MET A 151 -18.93 17.43 13.55
N TYR A 152 -20.24 17.68 13.46
CA TYR A 152 -21.01 17.53 12.22
C TYR A 152 -20.80 18.72 11.30
N ILE A 153 -20.32 18.48 10.08
CA ILE A 153 -20.04 19.52 9.09
C ILE A 153 -21.28 19.75 8.23
N GLY A 154 -21.98 20.85 8.51
CA GLY A 154 -23.10 21.36 7.70
C GLY A 154 -22.65 22.39 6.68
N SER A 155 -23.59 23.13 6.09
CA SER A 155 -23.29 24.16 5.07
C SER A 155 -22.64 25.45 5.61
N ALA A 156 -22.25 25.49 6.89
CA ALA A 156 -21.79 26.69 7.58
C ALA A 156 -20.37 27.14 7.21
N GLY A 157 -19.58 26.28 6.55
CA GLY A 157 -18.19 26.54 6.19
C GLY A 157 -17.24 25.43 6.69
N PRO A 158 -15.92 25.61 6.53
CA PRO A 158 -14.94 24.59 6.92
C PRO A 158 -14.84 24.45 8.44
N ALA A 159 -14.31 23.31 8.89
CA ALA A 159 -13.81 23.15 10.24
C ALA A 159 -12.51 23.94 10.39
N SER A 160 -12.42 24.84 11.37
CA SER A 160 -11.25 25.72 11.52
C SER A 160 -10.72 25.73 12.96
N PHE A 161 -9.40 25.80 13.09
CA PHE A 161 -8.68 25.92 14.35
C PHE A 161 -7.91 27.23 14.37
N VAL A 162 -8.39 28.17 15.19
CA VAL A 162 -7.77 29.48 15.34
C VAL A 162 -6.93 29.48 16.61
N PHE A 163 -5.62 29.68 16.43
CA PHE A 163 -4.64 29.80 17.49
C PHE A 163 -4.33 31.28 17.69
N THR A 164 -4.33 31.73 18.95
CA THR A 164 -4.02 33.13 19.26
C THR A 164 -3.17 33.22 20.52
N LYS A 165 -2.00 33.84 20.41
CA LYS A 165 -1.12 34.11 21.53
C LYS A 165 -1.84 34.98 22.56
N GLN A 166 -1.76 34.58 23.82
CA GLN A 166 -2.35 35.35 24.91
C GLN A 166 -1.49 36.56 25.25
N LYS A 167 -2.14 37.65 25.66
CA LYS A 167 -1.44 38.86 26.12
C LYS A 167 -0.53 38.52 27.31
N GLY A 168 0.75 38.89 27.20
CA GLY A 168 1.77 38.58 28.22
C GLY A 168 2.50 37.25 28.01
N SER A 169 2.05 36.40 27.09
CA SER A 169 2.84 35.25 26.64
C SER A 169 4.08 35.74 25.90
N LYS A 170 5.23 35.12 26.16
CA LYS A 170 6.49 35.47 25.47
C LYS A 170 6.54 34.82 24.09
N PHE A 171 6.18 33.54 24.03
CA PHE A 171 6.31 32.73 22.82
C PHE A 171 4.96 32.52 22.12
N SER A 172 5.03 32.27 20.82
CA SER A 172 3.88 32.08 19.93
C SER A 172 3.28 30.66 20.06
N PRO A 173 2.10 30.36 19.51
CA PRO A 173 1.54 29.01 19.55
C PRO A 173 2.42 28.01 18.78
N ILE A 174 2.35 26.74 19.15
CA ILE A 174 3.00 25.64 18.42
C ILE A 174 2.03 24.47 18.27
N ILE A 175 2.24 23.60 17.27
CA ILE A 175 1.54 22.32 17.12
C ILE A 175 2.51 21.25 16.60
N ALA A 176 2.43 20.04 17.16
CA ALA A 176 3.30 18.92 16.78
C ALA A 176 2.68 18.09 15.64
N GLY A 177 1.41 17.70 15.82
CA GLY A 177 0.69 16.90 14.83
C GLY A 177 -0.81 16.95 15.01
N LEU A 178 -1.53 16.38 14.04
CA LEU A 178 -2.98 16.32 14.04
C LEU A 178 -3.46 15.02 13.42
N GLU A 179 -4.49 14.41 14.01
CA GLU A 179 -5.26 13.33 13.40
C GLU A 179 -6.70 13.77 13.17
N LEU A 180 -7.24 13.37 12.02
CA LEU A 180 -8.59 13.65 11.58
C LEU A 180 -9.25 12.36 11.12
N PHE A 181 -10.37 12.03 11.75
CA PHE A 181 -11.18 10.87 11.45
C PHE A 181 -12.57 11.28 11.01
N GLN A 182 -13.09 10.63 9.96
CA GLN A 182 -14.52 10.60 9.71
C GLN A 182 -15.17 9.64 10.70
N VAL A 183 -16.31 10.05 11.26
CA VAL A 183 -17.06 9.29 12.27
C VAL A 183 -18.35 8.79 11.63
N PHE A 184 -18.60 7.49 11.79
CA PHE A 184 -19.81 6.84 11.34
C PHE A 184 -20.63 6.38 12.53
N ASP A 185 -21.95 6.55 12.41
CA ASP A 185 -22.89 5.95 13.33
C ASP A 185 -22.86 4.42 13.20
N LYS A 186 -23.34 3.73 14.23
CA LYS A 186 -23.19 2.29 14.40
C LYS A 186 -23.67 1.51 13.16
N ASP A 187 -23.05 0.34 12.93
CA ASP A 187 -23.37 -0.68 11.92
C ASP A 187 -22.75 -0.49 10.51
N MET A 188 -21.62 0.23 10.42
CA MET A 188 -20.86 0.29 9.17
C MET A 188 -19.57 -0.54 9.24
N SER A 189 -19.46 -1.56 8.38
CA SER A 189 -18.20 -2.28 8.13
C SER A 189 -17.27 -1.38 7.33
N LEU A 190 -16.38 -0.68 8.03
CA LEU A 190 -15.29 0.09 7.44
C LEU A 190 -14.08 -0.81 7.21
N GLY A 191 -13.37 -0.56 6.09
CA GLY A 191 -12.14 -1.25 5.78
C GLY A 191 -12.28 -2.40 4.79
N THR A 192 -11.14 -2.96 4.42
CA THR A 192 -11.07 -4.13 3.54
C THR A 192 -11.79 -5.32 4.17
N ASP A 193 -12.35 -6.19 3.33
CA ASP A 193 -12.90 -7.45 3.80
C ASP A 193 -11.89 -8.25 4.65
N ASN A 194 -12.32 -8.70 5.83
CA ASN A 194 -11.45 -9.42 6.77
C ASN A 194 -10.83 -10.69 6.17
N ASN A 195 -11.51 -11.35 5.21
CA ASN A 195 -10.94 -12.52 4.54
C ASN A 195 -9.88 -12.11 3.54
N GLU A 196 -10.05 -11.00 2.82
CA GLU A 196 -8.99 -10.44 1.96
C GLU A 196 -7.78 -10.02 2.79
N VAL A 197 -8.00 -9.40 3.95
CA VAL A 197 -6.93 -9.07 4.92
C VAL A 197 -6.18 -10.32 5.37
N ALA A 198 -6.89 -11.37 5.80
CA ALA A 198 -6.28 -12.63 6.23
C ALA A 198 -5.55 -13.34 5.08
N THR A 199 -6.11 -13.30 3.87
CA THR A 199 -5.51 -13.85 2.65
C THR A 199 -4.21 -13.13 2.33
N LEU A 200 -4.22 -11.81 2.36
CA LEU A 200 -3.04 -11.00 2.08
C LEU A 200 -1.93 -11.27 3.10
N LYS A 201 -2.25 -11.39 4.40
CA LYS A 201 -1.29 -11.81 5.44
C LYS A 201 -0.68 -13.17 5.16
N ASN A 202 -1.48 -14.13 4.69
CA ASN A 202 -0.98 -15.46 4.35
C ASN A 202 -0.01 -15.39 3.15
N ILE A 203 -0.38 -14.64 2.11
CA ILE A 203 0.48 -14.44 0.94
C ILE A 203 1.79 -13.76 1.34
N THR A 204 1.76 -12.67 2.11
CA THR A 204 2.99 -11.98 2.53
C THR A 204 3.83 -12.84 3.46
N SER A 205 3.22 -13.70 4.30
CA SER A 205 3.98 -14.66 5.12
C SER A 205 4.72 -15.71 4.31
N SER A 206 4.26 -16.01 3.08
CA SER A 206 4.96 -16.90 2.15
C SER A 206 6.19 -16.23 1.52
N TYR A 207 6.30 -14.91 1.65
CA TYR A 207 7.33 -14.07 1.03
C TYR A 207 7.94 -13.10 2.04
N PRO A 208 8.91 -13.53 2.86
CA PRO A 208 9.45 -12.72 3.96
C PRO A 208 10.07 -11.39 3.50
N ASN A 209 10.41 -11.23 2.22
CA ASN A 209 10.92 -9.97 1.65
C ASN A 209 9.79 -8.96 1.29
N LEU A 210 8.51 -9.33 1.44
CA LEU A 210 7.34 -8.48 1.18
C LEU A 210 6.77 -7.83 2.45
N ASP A 211 7.44 -7.91 3.60
CA ASP A 211 6.91 -7.40 4.88
C ASP A 211 6.98 -5.86 4.96
N ILE A 212 6.22 -5.20 4.09
CA ILE A 212 6.10 -3.74 3.94
C ILE A 212 4.70 -3.25 4.27
N TRP A 213 3.82 -4.11 4.77
CA TRP A 213 2.41 -3.83 4.98
C TRP A 213 1.96 -4.08 6.42
N THR A 214 1.37 -3.05 7.01
CA THR A 214 0.78 -3.10 8.33
C THR A 214 -0.45 -2.18 8.33
N GLY A 215 -1.55 -2.63 8.92
CA GLY A 215 -2.83 -1.88 8.95
C GLY A 215 -3.94 -2.53 8.11
N ASP A 216 -4.74 -1.70 7.45
CA ASP A 216 -5.78 -2.08 6.49
C ASP A 216 -5.21 -1.86 5.06
N PRO A 217 -5.32 -2.81 4.13
CA PRO A 217 -4.65 -2.70 2.83
C PRO A 217 -5.31 -1.67 1.92
N CYS A 218 -6.55 -1.26 2.18
CA CYS A 218 -7.26 -0.26 1.40
C CYS A 218 -7.41 1.10 2.10
N LEU A 219 -6.91 1.29 3.33
CA LEU A 219 -7.05 2.53 4.10
C LEU A 219 -5.75 2.97 4.81
N PRO A 220 -5.26 4.23 4.64
CA PRO A 220 -5.54 5.18 3.57
C PRO A 220 -4.73 4.84 2.31
N PHE A 221 -5.43 4.83 1.17
CA PHE A 221 -4.96 4.60 -0.19
C PHE A 221 -3.52 5.05 -0.46
N GLU A 222 -2.68 4.10 -0.88
CA GLU A 222 -1.50 4.24 -1.76
C GLU A 222 -0.37 3.29 -1.34
N TYR A 223 -0.59 2.00 -1.56
CA TYR A 223 0.53 1.10 -1.77
C TYR A 223 0.87 1.12 -3.26
N ASN A 224 2.11 1.43 -3.63
CA ASN A 224 2.53 1.43 -5.04
C ASN A 224 2.30 0.07 -5.73
N TRP A 225 2.15 -1.00 -4.95
CA TRP A 225 1.94 -2.37 -5.40
C TRP A 225 0.49 -2.86 -5.25
N LEU A 226 -0.42 -2.10 -4.66
CA LEU A 226 -1.81 -2.53 -4.41
C LEU A 226 -2.80 -1.36 -4.51
N THR A 227 -3.89 -1.56 -5.25
CA THR A 227 -5.02 -0.62 -5.28
C THR A 227 -6.32 -1.30 -4.92
N CYS A 228 -7.29 -0.49 -4.51
CA CYS A 228 -8.60 -0.95 -4.09
C CYS A 228 -9.75 -0.22 -4.79
N THR A 229 -10.91 -0.86 -4.81
CA THR A 229 -12.15 -0.25 -5.33
C THR A 229 -12.56 0.97 -4.50
N ASN A 230 -13.11 1.98 -5.18
CA ASN A 230 -13.55 3.22 -4.55
C ASN A 230 -14.99 3.09 -3.99
N ASN A 231 -15.17 2.18 -3.04
CA ASN A 231 -16.47 1.87 -2.41
C ASN A 231 -16.37 2.00 -0.88
N SER A 232 -17.52 2.16 -0.19
CA SER A 232 -17.57 2.22 1.29
C SER A 232 -16.98 0.98 1.99
N ARG A 233 -17.01 -0.17 1.30
CA ARG A 233 -16.27 -1.39 1.65
C ARG A 233 -15.31 -1.69 0.49
N PRO A 234 -14.06 -1.20 0.55
CA PRO A 234 -13.11 -1.40 -0.54
C PRO A 234 -12.68 -2.87 -0.62
N TYR A 235 -12.51 -3.36 -1.84
CA TYR A 235 -11.92 -4.67 -2.14
C TYR A 235 -10.63 -4.47 -2.90
N ILE A 236 -9.69 -5.40 -2.77
CA ILE A 236 -8.42 -5.34 -3.51
C ILE A 236 -8.71 -5.54 -5.01
N SER A 237 -8.39 -4.53 -5.81
CA SER A 237 -8.65 -4.52 -7.25
C SER A 237 -7.39 -4.78 -8.07
N THR A 238 -6.22 -4.34 -7.61
CA THR A 238 -4.96 -4.63 -8.31
C THR A 238 -3.86 -5.04 -7.35
N ILE A 239 -3.01 -5.98 -7.78
CA ILE A 239 -1.78 -6.37 -7.10
C ILE A 239 -0.65 -6.39 -8.14
N SER A 240 0.45 -5.69 -7.84
CA SER A 240 1.63 -5.55 -8.70
C SER A 240 2.91 -5.67 -7.88
N MET A 241 3.46 -6.88 -7.78
CA MET A 241 4.66 -7.20 -7.01
C MET A 241 5.86 -7.49 -7.92
N ASN A 242 6.07 -6.64 -8.93
CA ASN A 242 7.09 -6.85 -9.95
C ASN A 242 8.50 -6.56 -9.41
N ASN A 243 9.49 -7.32 -9.89
CA ASN A 243 10.90 -7.09 -9.58
C ASN A 243 11.20 -6.98 -8.07
N GLN A 244 10.60 -7.88 -7.27
CA GLN A 244 10.79 -7.94 -5.81
C GLN A 244 11.71 -9.11 -5.39
N GLY A 245 12.28 -9.84 -6.35
CA GLY A 245 13.15 -10.98 -6.09
C GLY A 245 12.44 -12.15 -5.41
N LEU A 246 11.11 -12.25 -5.54
CA LEU A 246 10.28 -13.28 -4.92
C LEU A 246 10.54 -14.65 -5.53
N SER A 247 10.46 -15.71 -4.74
CA SER A 247 10.75 -17.08 -5.18
C SER A 247 9.85 -18.09 -4.50
N GLY A 248 9.73 -19.29 -5.07
CA GLY A 248 8.76 -20.31 -4.64
C GLY A 248 7.56 -20.35 -5.58
N GLU A 249 6.51 -21.06 -5.18
CA GLU A 249 5.29 -21.22 -5.98
C GLU A 249 4.31 -20.07 -5.76
N ILE A 250 3.58 -19.67 -6.80
CA ILE A 250 2.51 -18.68 -6.67
C ILE A 250 1.39 -19.28 -5.80
N PRO A 251 0.95 -18.66 -4.69
CA PRO A 251 0.01 -19.28 -3.78
C PRO A 251 -1.40 -19.26 -4.38
N GLU A 252 -2.12 -20.36 -4.26
CA GLU A 252 -3.50 -20.48 -4.74
C GLU A 252 -4.45 -19.49 -4.07
N SER A 253 -4.10 -18.97 -2.88
CA SER A 253 -4.89 -18.01 -2.12
C SER A 253 -5.16 -16.69 -2.86
N PHE A 254 -4.38 -16.35 -3.91
CA PHE A 254 -4.69 -15.22 -4.80
C PHE A 254 -6.11 -15.29 -5.41
N LYS A 255 -6.68 -16.50 -5.54
CA LYS A 255 -8.06 -16.67 -6.01
C LYS A 255 -9.12 -16.06 -5.08
N SER A 256 -8.76 -15.65 -3.86
CA SER A 256 -9.70 -15.08 -2.89
C SER A 256 -10.07 -13.62 -3.17
N PHE A 257 -9.22 -12.90 -3.91
CA PHE A 257 -9.45 -11.49 -4.27
C PHE A 257 -10.46 -11.37 -5.42
N LYS A 258 -11.75 -11.55 -5.14
CA LYS A 258 -12.77 -11.66 -6.19
C LYS A 258 -12.92 -10.42 -7.06
N ALA A 259 -12.55 -9.25 -6.56
CA ALA A 259 -12.59 -7.99 -7.30
C ALA A 259 -11.32 -7.70 -8.13
N LEU A 260 -10.35 -8.63 -8.15
CA LEU A 260 -9.06 -8.42 -8.78
C LEU A 260 -9.20 -8.30 -10.31
N THR A 261 -8.78 -7.15 -10.85
CA THR A 261 -8.72 -6.88 -12.29
C THR A 261 -7.30 -7.01 -12.84
N ARG A 262 -6.27 -6.86 -12.00
CA ARG A 262 -4.87 -6.99 -12.41
C ARG A 262 -4.06 -7.75 -11.37
N LEU A 263 -3.37 -8.80 -11.82
CA LEU A 263 -2.31 -9.49 -11.08
C LEU A 263 -1.02 -9.43 -11.90
N SER A 264 -0.02 -8.73 -11.38
CA SER A 264 1.32 -8.64 -11.99
C SER A 264 2.37 -9.11 -11.00
N LEU A 265 3.07 -10.18 -11.38
CA LEU A 265 4.13 -10.84 -10.59
C LEU A 265 5.42 -10.97 -11.42
N ALA A 266 5.58 -10.09 -12.41
CA ALA A 266 6.64 -10.14 -13.40
C ALA A 266 8.03 -9.90 -12.82
N GLU A 267 9.06 -10.39 -13.51
CA GLU A 267 10.46 -10.18 -13.15
C GLU A 267 10.80 -10.67 -11.73
N ASN A 268 10.28 -11.84 -11.36
CA ASN A 268 10.59 -12.51 -10.10
C ASN A 268 11.28 -13.85 -10.40
N LYS A 269 11.35 -14.73 -9.40
CA LYS A 269 11.93 -16.08 -9.47
C LYS A 269 10.88 -17.13 -9.10
N PHE A 270 9.60 -16.88 -9.41
CA PHE A 270 8.52 -17.83 -9.14
C PHE A 270 8.72 -19.11 -9.94
N ASN A 271 8.43 -20.25 -9.34
CA ASN A 271 8.54 -21.59 -9.94
C ASN A 271 7.22 -22.37 -9.77
N GLY A 272 7.21 -23.65 -10.15
CA GLY A 272 5.99 -24.45 -10.17
C GLY A 272 5.04 -24.03 -11.30
N SER A 273 3.76 -24.41 -11.21
CA SER A 273 2.73 -24.08 -12.20
C SER A 273 1.92 -22.84 -11.83
N ILE A 274 1.17 -22.29 -12.79
CA ILE A 274 0.13 -21.29 -12.48
C ILE A 274 -0.96 -21.97 -11.62
N PRO A 275 -1.26 -21.48 -10.41
CA PRO A 275 -2.27 -22.06 -9.53
C PRO A 275 -3.68 -21.83 -10.07
N ASP A 276 -4.69 -22.45 -9.44
CA ASP A 276 -6.09 -22.21 -9.81
C ASP A 276 -6.51 -20.76 -9.49
N LEU A 277 -6.75 -19.99 -10.55
CA LEU A 277 -7.28 -18.62 -10.49
C LEU A 277 -8.66 -18.52 -11.17
N SER A 278 -9.33 -19.64 -11.42
CA SER A 278 -10.59 -19.73 -12.19
C SER A 278 -11.73 -18.86 -11.64
N SER A 279 -11.71 -18.56 -10.34
CA SER A 279 -12.73 -17.73 -9.69
C SER A 279 -12.54 -16.22 -9.85
N LEU A 280 -11.44 -15.77 -10.46
CA LEU A 280 -11.15 -14.35 -10.69
C LEU A 280 -11.84 -13.85 -11.97
N VAL A 281 -13.17 -13.83 -11.96
CA VAL A 281 -13.99 -13.53 -13.15
C VAL A 281 -13.81 -12.12 -13.70
N TYR A 282 -13.33 -11.18 -12.88
CA TYR A 282 -13.04 -9.80 -13.27
C TYR A 282 -11.57 -9.57 -13.67
N LEU A 283 -10.73 -10.61 -13.69
CA LEU A 283 -9.31 -10.48 -14.04
C LEU A 283 -9.15 -10.09 -15.50
N GLU A 284 -8.63 -8.90 -15.74
CA GLU A 284 -8.38 -8.33 -17.07
C GLU A 284 -6.93 -8.56 -17.51
N THR A 285 -5.99 -8.43 -16.58
CA THR A 285 -4.55 -8.61 -16.83
C THR A 285 -3.93 -9.62 -15.88
N LEU A 286 -3.29 -10.64 -16.46
CA LEU A 286 -2.36 -11.53 -15.77
C LEU A 286 -0.98 -11.40 -16.40
N ASP A 287 -0.02 -10.88 -15.65
CA ASP A 287 1.36 -10.70 -16.11
C ASP A 287 2.34 -11.46 -15.22
N LEU A 288 2.94 -12.51 -15.78
CA LEU A 288 3.86 -13.43 -15.10
C LEU A 288 5.21 -13.53 -15.83
N HIS A 289 5.52 -12.59 -16.72
CA HIS A 289 6.72 -12.70 -17.55
C HIS A 289 8.03 -12.64 -16.73
N ASN A 290 9.12 -13.16 -17.31
CA ASN A 290 10.43 -13.22 -16.66
C ASN A 290 10.37 -13.90 -15.28
N ASN A 291 9.95 -15.16 -15.25
CA ASN A 291 9.94 -16.01 -14.06
C ASN A 291 10.49 -17.40 -14.42
N ASN A 292 10.48 -18.33 -13.47
CA ASN A 292 10.91 -19.71 -13.64
C ASN A 292 9.71 -20.70 -13.63
N LEU A 293 8.52 -20.24 -14.04
CA LEU A 293 7.30 -21.06 -14.03
C LEU A 293 7.39 -22.21 -15.04
N THR A 294 6.79 -23.34 -14.70
CA THR A 294 6.88 -24.62 -15.41
C THR A 294 5.49 -25.26 -15.57
N GLY A 295 5.43 -26.41 -16.23
CA GLY A 295 4.18 -27.14 -16.46
C GLY A 295 3.34 -26.59 -17.61
N PRO A 296 2.10 -27.08 -17.78
CA PRO A 296 1.20 -26.64 -18.84
C PRO A 296 0.54 -25.30 -18.53
N ILE A 297 0.15 -24.56 -19.57
CA ILE A 297 -0.73 -23.40 -19.43
C ILE A 297 -2.14 -23.89 -19.05
N PRO A 298 -2.73 -23.47 -17.91
CA PRO A 298 -4.02 -23.99 -17.50
C PRO A 298 -5.18 -23.59 -18.42
N ASN A 299 -6.05 -24.55 -18.74
CA ASN A 299 -7.21 -24.32 -19.60
C ASN A 299 -8.19 -23.28 -19.04
N PHE A 300 -8.28 -23.09 -17.71
CA PHE A 300 -9.22 -22.13 -17.12
C PHE A 300 -8.95 -20.68 -17.56
N LEU A 301 -7.71 -20.33 -17.92
CA LEU A 301 -7.35 -18.98 -18.34
C LEU A 301 -8.15 -18.53 -19.58
N GLY A 302 -8.43 -19.45 -20.51
CA GLY A 302 -9.29 -19.16 -21.65
C GLY A 302 -10.78 -19.07 -21.30
N GLY A 303 -11.18 -19.51 -20.09
CA GLY A 303 -12.55 -19.38 -19.56
C GLY A 303 -12.81 -18.09 -18.80
N LEU A 304 -11.78 -17.32 -18.44
CA LEU A 304 -11.95 -16.05 -17.73
C LEU A 304 -12.62 -15.01 -18.66
N PRO A 305 -13.80 -14.45 -18.30
CA PRO A 305 -14.59 -13.65 -19.22
C PRO A 305 -13.97 -12.27 -19.48
N ALA A 306 -13.35 -11.66 -18.46
CA ALA A 306 -12.75 -10.34 -18.52
C ALA A 306 -11.29 -10.32 -19.01
N LEU A 307 -10.62 -11.48 -19.12
CA LEU A 307 -9.19 -11.53 -19.43
C LEU A 307 -8.91 -11.03 -20.85
N THR A 308 -8.18 -9.92 -20.95
CA THR A 308 -7.78 -9.25 -22.20
C THR A 308 -6.28 -9.20 -22.39
N THR A 309 -5.48 -9.36 -21.32
CA THR A 309 -4.01 -9.40 -21.39
C THR A 309 -3.47 -10.58 -20.59
N LEU A 310 -2.70 -11.44 -21.26
CA LEU A 310 -1.98 -12.56 -20.66
C LEU A 310 -0.52 -12.53 -21.14
N ASN A 311 0.41 -12.25 -20.24
CA ASN A 311 1.83 -12.23 -20.57
C ASN A 311 2.57 -13.32 -19.78
N LEU A 312 3.07 -14.32 -20.51
CA LEU A 312 3.80 -15.48 -20.02
C LEU A 312 5.22 -15.55 -20.59
N ASN A 313 5.72 -14.46 -21.21
CA ASN A 313 7.03 -14.45 -21.85
C ASN A 313 8.14 -14.87 -20.89
N ASN A 314 9.19 -15.51 -21.41
CA ASN A 314 10.41 -15.88 -20.69
C ASN A 314 10.12 -16.65 -19.39
N ASN A 315 9.50 -17.80 -19.56
CA ASN A 315 9.28 -18.81 -18.52
C ASN A 315 9.70 -20.19 -19.08
N ASN A 316 9.41 -21.26 -18.35
CA ASN A 316 9.69 -22.65 -18.74
C ASN A 316 8.39 -23.45 -18.95
N PHE A 317 7.32 -22.83 -19.43
CA PHE A 317 6.07 -23.54 -19.72
C PHE A 317 6.28 -24.60 -20.81
N SER A 318 5.46 -25.65 -20.75
CA SER A 318 5.60 -26.84 -21.60
C SER A 318 4.25 -27.37 -22.09
N GLY A 319 4.25 -28.14 -23.17
CA GLY A 319 3.04 -28.73 -23.74
C GLY A 319 2.32 -27.83 -24.73
N HIS A 320 1.01 -28.04 -24.90
CA HIS A 320 0.20 -27.34 -25.90
C HIS A 320 -0.46 -26.08 -25.34
N ILE A 321 -0.73 -25.12 -26.21
CA ILE A 321 -1.52 -23.94 -25.87
C ILE A 321 -3.02 -24.34 -25.86
N PRO A 322 -3.76 -24.08 -24.76
CA PRO A 322 -5.19 -24.34 -24.69
C PRO A 322 -5.99 -23.72 -25.84
N ARG A 323 -6.87 -24.51 -26.47
CA ARG A 323 -7.67 -24.07 -27.62
C ARG A 323 -8.52 -22.83 -27.33
N ASN A 324 -9.12 -22.75 -26.15
CA ASN A 324 -9.94 -21.62 -25.74
C ASN A 324 -9.15 -20.30 -25.56
N LEU A 325 -7.83 -20.36 -25.29
CA LEU A 325 -6.97 -19.18 -25.36
C LEU A 325 -6.74 -18.76 -26.80
N LEU A 326 -6.47 -19.71 -27.69
CA LEU A 326 -6.28 -19.46 -29.12
C LEU A 326 -7.55 -18.86 -29.76
N ASP A 327 -8.73 -19.36 -29.39
CA ASP A 327 -10.01 -18.81 -29.86
C ASP A 327 -10.20 -17.34 -29.42
N LYS A 328 -9.77 -16.98 -28.20
CA LYS A 328 -9.80 -15.59 -27.71
C LYS A 328 -8.80 -14.70 -28.47
N VAL A 329 -7.62 -15.22 -28.81
CA VAL A 329 -6.62 -14.48 -29.62
C VAL A 329 -7.13 -14.28 -31.05
N ALA A 330 -7.69 -15.33 -31.67
CA ALA A 330 -8.25 -15.28 -33.02
C ALA A 330 -9.43 -14.29 -33.17
N THR A 331 -10.13 -14.02 -32.06
CA THR A 331 -11.22 -13.04 -32.01
C THR A 331 -10.78 -11.66 -31.49
N SER A 332 -9.47 -11.41 -31.36
CA SER A 332 -8.89 -10.16 -30.83
C SER A 332 -9.37 -9.79 -29.42
N ARG A 333 -9.84 -10.78 -28.65
CA ARG A 333 -10.33 -10.60 -27.27
C ARG A 333 -9.23 -10.77 -26.23
N LEU A 334 -8.06 -11.29 -26.62
CA LEU A 334 -6.93 -11.53 -25.74
C LEU A 334 -5.63 -11.16 -26.45
N ASN A 335 -4.87 -10.25 -25.84
CA ASN A 335 -3.45 -10.06 -26.12
C ASN A 335 -2.67 -11.13 -25.33
N PHE A 336 -2.11 -12.10 -26.04
CA PHE A 336 -1.41 -13.24 -25.44
C PHE A 336 0.06 -13.27 -25.89
N SER A 337 0.98 -13.18 -24.94
CA SER A 337 2.43 -13.26 -25.17
C SER A 337 3.00 -14.48 -24.44
N PHE A 338 3.75 -15.34 -25.13
CA PHE A 338 4.34 -16.57 -24.59
C PHE A 338 5.74 -16.89 -25.14
N GLU A 339 6.41 -15.91 -25.74
CA GLU A 339 7.77 -16.04 -26.29
C GLU A 339 8.78 -16.44 -25.20
N GLY A 340 9.88 -17.09 -25.59
CA GLY A 340 10.92 -17.50 -24.63
C GLY A 340 10.59 -18.72 -23.77
N ASN A 341 9.46 -19.41 -24.03
CA ASN A 341 9.12 -20.70 -23.41
C ASN A 341 9.55 -21.87 -24.31
N ALA A 342 10.74 -22.43 -24.08
CA ALA A 342 11.38 -23.39 -25.00
C ALA A 342 10.63 -24.73 -25.19
N TYR A 343 9.70 -25.07 -24.29
CA TYR A 343 9.00 -26.36 -24.30
C TYR A 343 7.52 -26.27 -24.66
N LEU A 344 7.01 -25.06 -24.94
CA LEU A 344 5.68 -24.88 -25.51
C LEU A 344 5.67 -25.29 -26.99
N CYS A 345 4.51 -25.71 -27.50
CA CYS A 345 4.31 -26.15 -28.88
C CYS A 345 5.06 -27.45 -29.26
N ASN A 346 5.32 -28.35 -28.31
CA ASN A 346 5.93 -29.66 -28.58
C ASN A 346 4.93 -30.69 -29.14
N GLU A 347 5.46 -31.63 -29.93
CA GLU A 347 4.84 -32.68 -30.77
C GLU A 347 3.30 -32.69 -30.87
N GLY A 348 2.79 -32.39 -32.07
CA GLY A 348 1.38 -32.55 -32.45
C GLY A 348 0.56 -31.25 -32.54
N SER A 349 1.11 -30.09 -32.20
CA SER A 349 0.43 -28.79 -32.38
C SER A 349 0.38 -28.39 -33.86
N THR A 350 -0.72 -28.73 -34.54
CA THR A 350 -1.03 -28.32 -35.92
C THR A 350 -1.60 -26.90 -36.02
N HIS A 351 -1.49 -26.08 -34.97
CA HIS A 351 -2.08 -24.76 -34.93
C HIS A 351 -1.15 -23.72 -35.57
N GLU A 352 -1.69 -22.87 -36.44
CA GLU A 352 -0.96 -21.88 -37.25
C GLU A 352 0.00 -21.00 -36.40
N PHE A 353 -0.42 -20.66 -35.17
CA PHE A 353 0.37 -19.91 -34.19
C PHE A 353 1.67 -20.58 -33.72
N CYS A 354 1.73 -21.91 -33.64
CA CYS A 354 2.96 -22.63 -33.32
C CYS A 354 3.86 -22.80 -34.56
N THR A 355 3.30 -22.67 -35.77
CA THR A 355 4.05 -22.80 -37.03
C THR A 355 4.66 -21.48 -37.53
N THR A 356 4.09 -20.33 -37.15
CA THR A 356 4.55 -18.99 -37.59
C THR A 356 5.55 -18.32 -36.63
N SER A 357 5.55 -18.69 -35.35
CA SER A 357 6.45 -18.12 -34.31
C SER A 357 7.82 -18.81 -34.21
N PHE A 358 7.98 -20.02 -34.77
CA PHE A 358 9.26 -20.75 -34.83
C PHE A 358 9.99 -20.60 -36.18
N GLY A 359 9.83 -19.44 -36.83
CA GLY A 359 10.64 -19.00 -37.96
C GLY A 359 11.88 -18.25 -37.50
N SER A 360 13.06 -18.85 -37.65
CA SER A 360 14.42 -18.26 -37.54
C SER A 360 15.04 -18.06 -36.14
N ASN A 361 15.52 -19.16 -35.53
CA ASN A 361 16.83 -19.15 -34.86
C ASN A 361 17.42 -20.57 -34.78
N LYS A 362 17.91 -21.07 -35.91
CA LYS A 362 18.87 -22.19 -35.92
C LYS A 362 20.23 -21.66 -35.51
N LYS A 363 20.72 -22.06 -34.33
CA LYS A 363 22.10 -22.52 -34.03
C LYS A 363 22.32 -22.60 -32.52
N ALA A 364 21.97 -23.73 -31.92
CA ALA A 364 22.67 -24.21 -30.73
C ALA A 364 23.31 -25.55 -31.09
N ASN A 365 24.63 -25.62 -30.90
CA ASN A 365 25.48 -26.70 -31.35
C ASN A 365 25.08 -28.06 -30.75
N PHE A 366 24.49 -28.94 -31.57
CA PHE A 366 24.59 -30.37 -31.35
C PHE A 366 25.73 -30.88 -32.23
N ARG A 367 26.90 -31.13 -31.61
CA ARG A 367 27.98 -31.88 -32.25
C ARG A 367 27.52 -33.33 -32.40
N LEU A 368 27.04 -33.65 -33.59
CA LEU A 368 26.85 -35.03 -34.04
C LEU A 368 28.25 -35.60 -34.34
N ILE A 369 28.76 -36.48 -33.49
CA ILE A 369 29.90 -37.33 -33.85
C ILE A 369 29.34 -38.42 -34.78
N VAL A 370 29.40 -38.18 -36.09
CA VAL A 370 29.20 -39.22 -37.10
C VAL A 370 30.57 -39.68 -37.55
N GLY A 371 30.94 -40.89 -37.14
CA GLY A 371 32.07 -41.63 -37.71
C GLY A 371 31.80 -41.90 -39.18
N THR A 372 32.75 -41.45 -40.00
CA THR A 372 32.91 -41.58 -41.44
C THR A 372 32.42 -42.89 -42.07
N ALA A 373 31.66 -42.75 -43.16
CA ALA A 373 31.48 -43.78 -44.17
C ALA A 373 32.66 -43.75 -45.17
N VAL A 374 33.22 -44.92 -45.51
CA VAL A 374 33.85 -45.13 -46.84
C VAL A 374 33.50 -46.54 -47.32
N LYS A 375 32.76 -46.59 -48.43
CA LYS A 375 32.54 -47.76 -49.28
C LYS A 375 33.83 -48.08 -50.04
N CYS A 376 34.27 -49.34 -50.02
CA CYS A 376 35.01 -49.96 -51.11
C CYS A 376 34.76 -51.47 -51.08
N ALA A 377 34.00 -51.98 -52.05
CA ALA A 377 33.88 -53.41 -52.32
C ALA A 377 33.78 -53.62 -53.84
N PHE A 378 34.38 -54.73 -54.29
CA PHE A 378 34.69 -55.19 -55.65
C PHE A 378 36.07 -54.71 -56.17
N LEU A 379 37.01 -55.56 -56.61
CA LEU A 379 36.90 -56.89 -57.21
C LEU A 379 38.27 -57.62 -57.18
N ALA A 380 38.24 -58.96 -57.36
CA ALA A 380 39.28 -59.86 -57.92
C ALA A 380 40.13 -60.76 -56.97
N LEU A 381 39.70 -62.03 -56.88
CA LEU A 381 40.40 -63.31 -57.13
C LEU A 381 41.92 -63.49 -56.85
N LEU A 382 42.19 -64.69 -56.28
CA LEU A 382 43.25 -65.68 -56.58
C LEU A 382 44.37 -65.92 -55.54
N ILE A 383 44.37 -67.20 -55.09
CA ILE A 383 45.49 -68.11 -54.76
C ILE A 383 45.95 -68.17 -53.29
N ILE A 384 45.72 -69.38 -52.74
CA ILE A 384 46.50 -70.19 -51.78
C ILE A 384 47.35 -69.44 -50.75
#